data_AF-A0A165ZY02-F1
#
_entry.id   AF-A0A165ZY02-F1
#
_cell.length_a   1.000
_cell.length_b   1.000
_cell.length_c   1.000
_cell.angle_alpha   90.00
_cell.angle_beta   90.00
_cell.angle_gamma   90.00
#
_symmetry.space_group_name_H-M   'P 1'
#
loop_
_entity.id
_entity.type
_entity.pdbx_description
1 polymer ?
#
loop_
_entity_poly.entity_id
_entity_poly.type
_entity_poly.pdbx_seq_one_letter_code
_entity_poly.pdbx_strand_id
1 'polypeptide(L)'
;MKNIKNNQLTTVELASKLEKQSKKESLDNKRRIDLTKREILFENIKEEIKQYSYSEPTIHIILDNYSVHKTELIKKICEILNMNLIYLPPYSPQFNPIEQTWRTCKIYVKRKYHDCKEKLEEFFVETYFKVVNECNFFNWWSETFLKKVL
;
A
#
# COMPACT_ATOMS: atom_id res chain seq x y z
N MET A 1 40.56 37.00 -0.68
CA MET A 1 39.65 37.18 0.48
C MET A 1 38.22 36.96 0.02
N LYS A 2 37.60 35.80 0.31
CA LYS A 2 36.19 35.55 -0.03
C LYS A 2 35.31 36.36 0.92
N ASN A 3 34.57 37.31 0.36
CA ASN A 3 33.69 38.21 1.07
C ASN A 3 32.49 37.39 1.59
N ILE A 4 32.50 37.07 2.89
CA ILE A 4 31.39 36.43 3.59
C ILE A 4 30.29 37.50 3.67
N LYS A 5 29.39 37.51 2.69
CA LYS A 5 28.15 38.28 2.79
C LYS A 5 27.34 37.68 3.93
N ASN A 6 27.36 38.33 5.09
CA ASN A 6 26.38 38.15 6.14
C ASN A 6 25.01 38.51 5.57
N ASN A 7 24.30 37.52 5.03
CA ASN A 7 22.93 37.67 4.58
C ASN A 7 22.03 37.67 5.83
N GLN A 8 21.98 38.81 6.53
CA GLN A 8 21.06 39.00 7.64
C GLN A 8 19.64 38.92 7.09
N LEU A 9 18.89 37.91 7.52
CA LEU A 9 17.50 37.75 7.17
C LEU A 9 16.69 38.95 7.67
N THR A 10 15.81 39.45 6.82
CA THR A 10 14.82 40.46 7.21
C THR A 10 13.82 39.89 8.22
N THR A 11 13.19 40.76 9.00
CA THR A 11 12.17 40.39 10.00
C THR A 11 11.03 39.55 9.39
N VAL A 12 10.66 39.86 8.15
CA VAL A 12 9.62 39.13 7.39
C VAL A 12 10.07 37.71 7.05
N GLU A 13 11.31 37.54 6.61
CA GLU A 13 11.88 36.22 6.31
C GLU A 13 12.05 35.38 7.59
N LEU A 14 12.42 36.04 8.70
CA LEU A 14 12.53 35.40 10.00
C LEU A 14 11.16 34.90 10.49
N ALA A 15 10.13 35.74 10.41
CA ALA A 15 8.76 35.39 10.77
C ALA A 15 8.24 34.22 9.92
N SER A 16 8.47 34.24 8.60
CA SER A 16 8.10 33.13 7.71
C SER A 16 8.81 31.81 8.05
N LYS A 17 10.09 31.86 8.44
CA LYS A 17 10.82 30.67 8.89
C LYS A 17 10.27 30.14 10.21
N LEU A 18 9.97 31.02 11.17
CA LEU A 18 9.38 30.65 12.45
C LEU A 18 7.99 30.03 12.27
N GLU A 19 7.18 30.57 11.36
CA GLU A 19 5.85 30.01 11.05
C GLU A 19 5.95 28.61 10.44
N LYS A 20 6.89 28.40 9.50
CA LYS A 20 7.16 27.07 8.92
C LYS A 20 7.66 26.08 9.97
N GLN A 21 8.54 26.52 10.87
CA GLN A 21 9.05 25.71 11.98
C GLN A 21 7.91 25.32 12.93
N SER A 22 7.08 26.28 13.34
CA SER A 22 5.91 26.06 14.21
C SER A 22 4.94 25.05 13.58
N LYS A 23 4.57 25.19 12.30
CA LYS A 23 3.73 24.22 11.58
C LYS A 23 4.36 22.84 11.49
N LYS A 24 5.69 22.76 11.40
CA LYS A 24 6.43 21.48 11.37
C LYS A 24 6.43 20.80 12.74
N GLU A 25 6.49 21.57 13.82
CA GLU A 25 6.51 21.09 15.21
C GLU A 25 5.11 20.83 15.77
N SER A 26 4.07 21.37 15.13
CA SER A 26 2.69 21.22 15.55
C SER A 26 2.26 19.77 15.74
N LEU A 27 1.44 19.51 16.77
CA LEU A 27 0.96 18.18 17.12
C LEU A 27 -0.01 17.59 16.09
N ASP A 28 -0.73 18.45 15.36
CA ASP A 28 -1.62 18.09 14.24
C ASP A 28 -0.86 17.87 12.92
N ASN A 29 0.46 18.01 12.91
CA ASN A 29 1.25 17.77 11.71
C ASN A 29 1.12 16.30 11.26
N LYS A 30 0.40 16.08 10.16
CA LYS A 30 0.12 14.75 9.60
C LYS A 30 1.36 13.87 9.46
N ARG A 31 2.48 14.44 9.00
CA ARG A 31 3.74 13.68 8.85
C ARG A 31 4.28 13.19 10.19
N ARG A 32 4.21 14.01 11.24
CA ARG A 32 4.61 13.60 12.60
C ARG A 32 3.70 12.52 13.12
N ILE A 33 2.39 12.70 12.99
CA ILE A 33 1.38 11.70 13.37
C ILE A 33 1.66 10.36 12.67
N ASP A 34 1.92 10.38 11.36
CA ASP A 34 2.21 9.18 10.58
C ASP A 34 3.53 8.50 11.00
N LEU A 35 4.56 9.26 11.38
CA LEU A 35 5.80 8.71 11.92
C LEU A 35 5.59 8.04 13.27
N THR A 36 4.90 8.72 14.20
CA THR A 36 4.59 8.17 15.52
C THR A 36 3.72 6.91 15.41
N LYS A 37 2.73 6.89 14.52
CA LYS A 37 1.92 5.68 14.24
C LYS A 37 2.79 4.52 13.77
N ARG A 38 3.79 4.77 12.92
CA ARG A 38 4.73 3.74 12.45
C ARG A 38 5.61 3.22 13.58
N GLU A 39 6.12 4.11 14.42
CA GLU A 39 6.92 3.74 15.61
C GLU A 39 6.09 2.87 16.56
N ILE A 40 4.88 3.31 16.92
CA ILE A 40 3.96 2.53 17.77
C ILE A 40 3.65 1.17 17.13
N LEU A 41 3.41 1.14 15.82
CA LEU A 41 3.19 -0.12 15.11
C LEU A 41 4.40 -1.05 15.23
N PHE A 42 5.62 -0.54 15.04
CA PHE A 42 6.84 -1.34 15.20
C PHE A 42 7.01 -1.87 16.63
N GLU A 43 6.81 -1.04 17.65
CA GLU A 43 6.91 -1.46 19.05
C GLU A 43 5.86 -2.52 19.43
N ASN A 44 4.67 -2.43 18.83
CA ASN A 44 3.60 -3.38 19.08
C ASN A 44 3.77 -4.70 18.31
N ILE A 45 4.59 -4.73 17.26
CA ILE A 45 4.93 -5.97 16.56
C ILE A 45 6.04 -6.67 17.35
N LYS A 46 5.62 -7.52 18.30
CA LYS A 46 6.51 -8.24 19.21
C LYS A 46 7.02 -9.54 18.60
N GLU A 47 8.21 -9.97 19.04
CA GLU A 47 8.79 -11.30 18.73
C GLU A 47 7.87 -12.46 19.15
N GLU A 48 6.99 -12.26 20.13
CA GLU A 48 5.96 -13.25 20.50
C GLU A 48 5.04 -13.61 19.33
N ILE A 49 4.64 -12.64 18.50
CA ILE A 49 3.81 -12.85 17.31
C ILE A 49 4.56 -13.68 16.27
N LYS A 50 5.89 -13.53 16.21
CA LYS A 50 6.73 -14.29 15.28
C LYS A 50 6.59 -15.78 15.53
N GLN A 51 6.68 -16.23 16.77
CA GLN A 51 6.59 -17.66 17.10
C GLN A 51 5.26 -18.28 16.63
N TYR A 52 4.14 -17.62 16.90
CA TYR A 52 2.82 -18.07 16.44
C TYR A 52 2.67 -18.02 14.92
N SER A 53 3.23 -17.01 14.27
CA SER A 53 3.11 -16.87 12.81
C SER A 53 3.88 -17.97 12.07
N TYR A 54 5.02 -18.40 12.62
CA TYR A 54 5.84 -19.47 12.05
C TYR A 54 5.31 -20.88 12.33
N SER A 55 4.37 -21.05 13.27
CA SER A 55 3.64 -22.32 13.41
C SER A 55 2.56 -22.51 12.33
N GLU A 56 2.17 -21.43 11.65
CA GLU A 56 1.19 -21.47 10.56
C GLU A 56 1.87 -21.58 9.18
N PRO A 57 1.14 -22.02 8.14
CA PRO A 57 1.65 -22.02 6.78
C PRO A 57 2.06 -20.63 6.30
N THR A 58 3.19 -20.55 5.61
CA THR A 58 3.69 -19.30 5.04
C THR A 58 2.72 -18.74 4.01
N ILE A 59 2.34 -17.46 4.16
CA ILE A 59 1.48 -16.77 3.20
C ILE A 59 2.35 -16.12 2.12
N HIS A 60 2.12 -16.49 0.86
CA HIS A 60 2.77 -15.85 -0.29
C HIS A 60 1.90 -14.72 -0.84
N ILE A 61 2.43 -13.50 -0.88
CA ILE A 61 1.75 -12.32 -1.40
C ILE A 61 2.40 -11.92 -2.72
N ILE A 62 1.62 -11.93 -3.79
CA ILE A 62 2.07 -11.52 -5.13
C ILE A 62 1.75 -10.03 -5.32
N LEU A 63 2.77 -9.23 -5.61
CA LEU A 63 2.67 -7.78 -5.70
C LEU A 63 3.23 -7.24 -7.02
N ASP A 64 2.73 -6.07 -7.43
CA ASP A 64 3.37 -5.28 -8.47
C ASP A 64 4.64 -4.58 -7.95
N ASN A 65 5.27 -3.76 -8.79
CA ASN A 65 6.52 -3.07 -8.45
C ASN A 65 6.32 -1.71 -7.76
N TYR A 66 5.13 -1.40 -7.24
CA TYR A 66 4.90 -0.12 -6.59
C TYR A 66 5.85 0.11 -5.41
N SER A 67 6.45 1.30 -5.33
CA SER A 67 7.58 1.58 -4.42
C SER A 67 7.22 1.42 -2.94
N VAL A 68 5.96 1.64 -2.57
CA VAL A 68 5.46 1.46 -1.20
C VAL A 68 5.58 0.01 -0.73
N HIS A 69 5.43 -0.97 -1.63
CA HIS A 69 5.57 -2.39 -1.31
C HIS A 69 7.01 -2.81 -0.98
N LYS A 70 8.00 -1.97 -1.29
CA LYS A 70 9.44 -2.26 -1.10
C LYS A 70 10.03 -1.58 0.13
N THR A 71 9.19 -0.93 0.94
CA THR A 71 9.63 -0.23 2.15
C THR A 71 10.11 -1.21 3.23
N GLU A 72 11.12 -0.79 4.01
CA GLU A 72 11.67 -1.61 5.10
C GLU A 72 10.63 -1.97 6.16
N LEU A 73 9.64 -1.11 6.39
CA LEU A 73 8.51 -1.39 7.26
C LEU A 73 7.73 -2.63 6.81
N ILE A 74 7.40 -2.71 5.51
CA ILE A 74 6.66 -3.85 4.96
C ILE A 74 7.49 -5.12 5.06
N LYS A 75 8.79 -5.08 4.75
CA LYS A 75 9.68 -6.25 4.87
C LYS A 75 9.73 -6.81 6.30
N LYS A 76 9.90 -5.93 7.29
CA LYS A 76 9.93 -6.32 8.72
C LYS A 76 8.61 -6.93 9.18
N ILE A 77 7.48 -6.33 8.79
CA ILE A 77 6.15 -6.88 9.09
C ILE A 77 6.00 -8.27 8.49
N CYS A 78 6.35 -8.45 7.21
CA CYS A 78 6.24 -9.73 6.54
C CYS A 78 7.11 -10.81 7.18
N GLU A 79 8.33 -10.47 7.62
CA GLU A 79 9.19 -11.39 8.36
C GLU A 79 8.51 -11.86 9.66
N ILE A 80 7.94 -10.95 10.43
CA ILE A 80 7.32 -11.31 11.71
C ILE A 80 6.04 -12.13 11.50
N LEU A 81 5.28 -11.85 10.45
CA LEU A 81 4.02 -12.53 10.14
C LEU A 81 4.19 -13.81 9.30
N ASN A 82 5.41 -14.32 9.10
CA ASN A 82 5.68 -15.48 8.23
C ASN A 82 5.05 -15.31 6.82
N MET A 83 5.23 -14.13 6.23
CA MET A 83 4.75 -13.79 4.89
C MET A 83 5.93 -13.63 3.92
N ASN A 84 5.77 -14.16 2.72
CA ASN A 84 6.75 -14.02 1.66
C ASN A 84 6.22 -13.13 0.52
N LEU A 85 6.98 -12.09 0.17
CA LEU A 85 6.62 -11.15 -0.90
C LEU A 85 7.22 -11.59 -2.23
N ILE A 86 6.36 -11.81 -3.22
CA ILE A 86 6.73 -12.18 -4.59
C ILE A 86 6.40 -11.01 -5.50
N TYR A 87 7.43 -10.36 -6.05
CA TYR A 87 7.24 -9.25 -6.98
C TYR A 87 7.16 -9.78 -8.41
N LEU A 88 6.13 -9.36 -9.13
CA LEU A 88 6.01 -9.63 -10.57
C LEU A 88 7.14 -8.94 -11.35
N PRO A 89 7.49 -9.43 -12.56
CA PRO A 89 8.38 -8.70 -13.45
C PRO A 89 7.86 -7.28 -13.73
N PRO A 90 8.75 -6.29 -13.90
CA PRO A 90 8.35 -4.92 -14.24
C PRO A 90 7.41 -4.87 -15.46
N TYR A 91 6.44 -3.96 -15.42
CA TYR A 91 5.48 -3.72 -16.51
C TYR A 91 4.74 -4.97 -17.01
N SER A 92 4.47 -5.94 -16.12
CA SER A 92 3.80 -7.19 -16.48
C SER A 92 2.40 -7.35 -15.86
N PRO A 93 1.46 -6.42 -16.13
CA PRO A 93 0.11 -6.47 -15.57
C PRO A 93 -0.66 -7.73 -15.99
N GLN A 94 -0.31 -8.36 -17.12
CA GLN A 94 -0.89 -9.62 -17.56
C GLN A 94 -0.66 -10.78 -16.58
N PHE A 95 0.36 -10.67 -15.72
CA PHE A 95 0.65 -11.67 -14.69
C PHE A 95 -0.01 -11.35 -13.35
N ASN A 96 -0.72 -10.23 -13.22
CA ASN A 96 -1.44 -9.89 -12.00
C ASN A 96 -2.92 -10.32 -12.11
N PRO A 97 -3.37 -11.35 -11.36
CA PRO A 97 -4.74 -11.85 -11.48
C PRO A 97 -5.81 -10.81 -11.13
N ILE A 98 -5.48 -9.82 -10.29
CA ILE A 98 -6.43 -8.76 -9.91
C ILE A 98 -6.83 -7.90 -11.11
N GLU A 99 -5.97 -7.77 -12.14
CA GLU A 99 -6.26 -6.97 -13.34
C GLU A 99 -7.43 -7.56 -14.14
N GLN A 100 -7.55 -8.88 -14.17
CA GLN A 100 -8.67 -9.57 -14.84
C GLN A 100 -9.98 -9.36 -14.07
N THR A 101 -9.92 -9.46 -12.74
CA THR A 101 -11.06 -9.13 -11.87
C THR A 101 -11.50 -7.69 -12.09
N TRP A 102 -10.58 -6.71 -12.04
CA TRP A 102 -10.88 -5.30 -12.27
C TRP A 102 -11.46 -5.03 -13.65
N ARG A 103 -10.91 -5.64 -14.70
CA ARG A 103 -11.43 -5.51 -16.07
C ARG A 103 -12.90 -5.95 -16.12
N THR A 104 -13.21 -7.08 -15.51
CA THR A 104 -14.55 -7.66 -15.50
C THR A 104 -15.52 -6.81 -14.68
N CYS A 105 -15.14 -6.40 -13.46
CA CYS A 105 -15.96 -5.51 -12.64
C CYS A 105 -16.29 -4.20 -13.38
N LYS A 106 -15.30 -3.57 -14.05
CA LYS A 106 -15.53 -2.34 -14.82
C LYS A 106 -16.54 -2.51 -15.95
N ILE A 107 -16.57 -3.68 -16.61
CA ILE A 107 -17.55 -3.97 -17.67
C ILE A 107 -18.97 -3.99 -17.09
N TYR A 108 -19.17 -4.65 -15.95
CA TYR A 108 -20.48 -4.70 -15.28
C TYR A 108 -20.91 -3.32 -14.77
N VAL A 109 -20.01 -2.62 -14.08
CA VAL A 109 -20.29 -1.28 -13.54
C VAL A 109 -20.66 -0.29 -14.63
N LYS A 110 -19.95 -0.29 -15.77
CA LYS A 110 -20.21 0.62 -16.90
C LYS A 110 -21.59 0.39 -17.55
N ARG A 111 -22.17 -0.81 -17.44
CA ARG A 111 -23.47 -1.15 -18.05
C ARG A 111 -24.67 -0.65 -17.27
N LYS A 112 -24.47 -0.16 -16.05
CA LYS A 112 -25.53 0.33 -15.17
C LYS A 112 -25.27 1.81 -14.87
N TYR A 113 -26.33 2.61 -14.91
CA TYR A 113 -26.28 3.98 -14.41
C TYR A 113 -26.34 3.97 -12.88
N HIS A 114 -25.57 4.85 -12.25
CA HIS A 114 -25.52 5.00 -10.79
C HIS A 114 -25.78 6.45 -10.44
N ASP A 115 -26.85 6.69 -9.67
CA ASP A 115 -27.31 8.06 -9.38
C ASP A 115 -26.42 8.79 -8.37
N CYS A 116 -25.66 8.04 -7.55
CA CYS A 116 -24.77 8.58 -6.54
C CYS A 116 -23.60 7.62 -6.25
N LYS A 117 -22.64 8.10 -5.47
CA LYS A 117 -21.43 7.36 -5.11
C LYS A 117 -21.77 6.10 -4.30
N GLU A 118 -22.71 6.19 -3.36
CA GLU A 118 -23.07 5.10 -2.45
C GLU A 118 -23.66 3.93 -3.24
N LYS A 119 -24.58 4.19 -4.17
CA LYS A 119 -25.15 3.16 -5.06
C LYS A 119 -24.10 2.53 -5.96
N LEU A 120 -23.12 3.30 -6.43
CA LEU A 120 -21.99 2.77 -7.20
C LEU A 120 -21.11 1.85 -6.34
N GLU A 121 -20.80 2.24 -5.10
CA GLU A 121 -20.00 1.45 -4.18
C GLU A 121 -20.70 0.14 -3.81
N GLU A 122 -21.99 0.19 -3.46
CA GLU A 122 -22.81 -1.00 -3.18
C GLU A 122 -22.82 -1.95 -4.38
N PHE A 123 -23.10 -1.43 -5.58
CA PHE A 123 -23.13 -2.24 -6.79
C PHE A 123 -21.75 -2.81 -7.15
N PHE A 124 -20.68 -2.03 -6.93
CA PHE A 124 -19.32 -2.49 -7.15
C PHE A 124 -18.96 -3.64 -6.21
N VAL A 125 -19.30 -3.54 -4.91
CA VAL A 125 -19.04 -4.59 -3.93
C VAL A 125 -19.78 -5.87 -4.29
N GLU A 126 -21.07 -5.79 -4.62
CA GLU A 126 -21.86 -6.92 -5.09
C GLU A 126 -21.23 -7.57 -6.34
N THR A 127 -20.88 -6.74 -7.33
CA THR A 127 -20.22 -7.18 -8.57
C THR A 127 -18.87 -7.83 -8.29
N TYR A 128 -18.06 -7.27 -7.39
CA TYR A 128 -16.74 -7.78 -7.06
C TYR A 128 -16.83 -9.20 -6.49
N PHE A 129 -17.70 -9.41 -5.49
CA PHE A 129 -17.88 -10.74 -4.91
C PHE A 129 -18.43 -11.74 -5.92
N LYS A 130 -19.36 -11.31 -6.77
CA LYS A 130 -19.84 -12.14 -7.88
C LYS A 130 -18.69 -12.57 -8.80
N VAL A 131 -17.87 -11.62 -9.24
CA VAL A 131 -16.75 -11.88 -10.16
C VAL A 131 -15.70 -12.78 -9.52
N VAL A 132 -15.31 -12.53 -8.28
CA VAL A 132 -14.31 -13.34 -7.57
C VAL A 132 -14.78 -14.78 -7.38
N ASN A 133 -16.06 -14.97 -7.03
CA ASN A 133 -16.60 -16.31 -6.76
C ASN A 133 -16.91 -17.09 -8.04
N GLU A 134 -17.35 -16.42 -9.11
CA GLU A 134 -17.83 -17.10 -10.33
C GLU A 134 -16.78 -17.19 -11.44
N CYS A 135 -15.86 -16.22 -11.57
CA CYS A 135 -15.03 -16.11 -12.76
C CYS A 135 -13.71 -16.90 -12.74
N ASN A 136 -13.43 -17.67 -11.67
CA ASN A 136 -12.29 -18.60 -11.59
C ASN A 136 -10.91 -18.03 -12.00
N PHE A 137 -10.74 -16.70 -12.02
CA PHE A 137 -9.52 -16.05 -12.54
C PHE A 137 -8.27 -16.51 -11.80
N PHE A 138 -8.38 -16.69 -10.49
CA PHE A 138 -7.29 -17.22 -9.67
C PHE A 138 -6.95 -18.67 -10.01
N ASN A 139 -7.96 -19.53 -10.21
CA ASN A 139 -7.75 -20.94 -10.56
C ASN A 139 -7.05 -21.06 -11.90
N TRP A 140 -7.54 -20.37 -12.93
CA TRP A 140 -6.87 -20.34 -14.23
C TRP A 140 -5.44 -19.81 -14.13
N TRP A 141 -5.24 -18.72 -13.38
CA TRP A 141 -3.94 -18.10 -13.20
C TRP A 141 -2.95 -19.02 -12.48
N SER A 142 -3.38 -19.68 -11.40
CA SER A 142 -2.53 -20.59 -10.63
C SER A 142 -2.12 -21.80 -11.48
N GLU A 143 -3.03 -22.35 -12.27
CA GLU A 143 -2.71 -23.44 -13.20
C GLU A 143 -1.78 -23.01 -14.32
N THR A 144 -1.93 -21.79 -14.82
CA THR A 144 -1.14 -21.29 -15.94
C THR A 144 0.28 -20.91 -15.51
N PHE A 145 0.42 -20.32 -14.32
CA PHE A 145 1.67 -19.66 -13.89
C PHE A 145 2.32 -20.34 -12.68
N LEU A 146 1.59 -20.87 -11.71
CA LEU A 146 2.19 -21.52 -10.53
C LEU A 146 2.57 -22.98 -10.80
N LYS A 147 1.70 -23.78 -11.46
CA LYS A 147 2.01 -25.19 -11.80
C LYS A 147 3.21 -25.37 -12.74
N LYS A 148 3.68 -24.30 -13.39
CA LYS A 148 4.85 -24.34 -14.29
C LYS A 148 6.16 -23.99 -13.58
N VAL A 149 6.08 -23.51 -12.34
CA VAL A 149 7.21 -23.01 -11.55
C VAL A 149 7.48 -23.91 -10.33
N LEU A 150 6.47 -24.66 -9.87
CA LEU A 150 6.56 -25.75 -8.90
C LEU A 150 6.53 -27.10 -9.64
#